data_AF-A0A7C1H333-F1
#
_entry.id   AF-A0A7C1H333-F1
#
_cell.length_a   1.000
_cell.length_b   1.000
_cell.length_c   1.000
_cell.angle_alpha   90.00
_cell.angle_beta   90.00
_cell.angle_gamma   90.00
#
_symmetry.space_group_name_H-M   'P 1'
#
loop_
_entity.id
_entity.type
_entity.pdbx_description
1 polymer ?
#
loop_
_entity_poly.entity_id
_entity_poly.type
_entity_poly.pdbx_seq_one_letter_code
_entity_poly.pdbx_strand_id
1 'polypeptide(L)'
;MPLFRRQRDPAARLDAFFARFAGKHLIVHGGFADNWLEELLAQAGGAGYFRLDLRQMDRRRPAPVEWVVQTFLEPLDLPLPLFVEVREADLLVRHLTRGGQAVHPSEILWFLDELETRHHARLTRHAPDTLETTRGIPVEDNEPEAMLGGLQ
;
A
#
# COMPACT_ATOMS: atom_id res chain seq x y z
N MET A 1 29.77 -11.71 20.19
CA MET A 1 28.77 -10.67 19.88
C MET A 1 29.38 -9.66 18.91
N PRO A 2 29.19 -9.76 17.59
CA PRO A 2 29.54 -8.69 16.67
C PRO A 2 28.31 -7.85 16.29
N LEU A 3 28.44 -6.55 16.48
CA LEU A 3 27.48 -5.50 16.14
C LEU A 3 27.52 -5.18 14.62
N PHE A 4 26.35 -5.22 14.00
CA PHE A 4 25.89 -4.48 12.82
C PHE A 4 26.80 -4.34 11.58
N ARG A 5 26.56 -5.25 10.62
CA ARG A 5 26.70 -5.01 9.17
C ARG A 5 25.37 -5.23 8.45
N ARG A 6 24.26 -4.70 8.99
CA ARG A 6 22.88 -4.99 8.51
C ARG A 6 22.35 -4.04 7.41
N GLN A 7 23.16 -3.15 6.84
CA GLN A 7 22.61 -2.03 6.04
C GLN A 7 22.56 -2.22 4.51
N ARG A 8 22.84 -3.39 3.94
CA ARG A 8 22.91 -3.55 2.47
C ARG A 8 22.30 -4.81 1.86
N ASP A 9 21.70 -5.71 2.63
CA ASP A 9 21.15 -6.95 2.08
C ASP A 9 19.66 -6.77 1.72
N PRO A 10 19.27 -6.80 0.44
CA PRO A 10 17.88 -6.75 0.00
C PRO A 10 17.00 -7.82 0.65
N ALA A 11 17.52 -9.04 0.82
CA ALA A 11 16.77 -10.13 1.44
C ALA A 11 16.44 -9.79 2.90
N ALA A 12 17.43 -9.30 3.66
CA ALA A 12 17.23 -8.90 5.04
C ALA A 12 16.25 -7.71 5.19
N ARG A 13 16.19 -6.81 4.20
CA ARG A 13 15.20 -5.72 4.19
C ARG A 13 13.79 -6.24 3.93
N LEU A 14 13.64 -7.15 2.96
CA LEU A 14 12.35 -7.76 2.65
C LEU A 14 11.84 -8.59 3.84
N ASP A 15 12.71 -9.37 4.48
CA ASP A 15 12.40 -10.10 5.71
C ASP A 15 11.96 -9.16 6.84
N ALA A 16 12.72 -8.10 7.10
CA ALA A 16 12.39 -7.14 8.15
C ALA A 16 11.06 -6.42 7.87
N PHE A 17 10.72 -6.20 6.61
CA PHE A 17 9.44 -5.65 6.20
C PHE A 17 8.30 -6.63 6.52
N PHE A 18 8.33 -7.86 6.00
CA PHE A 18 7.26 -8.84 6.26
C PHE A 18 7.12 -9.16 7.75
N ALA A 19 8.23 -9.34 8.46
CA ALA A 19 8.22 -9.58 9.91
C ALA A 19 7.53 -8.46 10.71
N ARG A 20 7.56 -7.22 10.21
CA ARG A 20 6.94 -6.08 10.89
C ARG A 20 5.53 -5.77 10.40
N PHE A 21 5.24 -5.99 9.13
CA PHE A 21 4.03 -5.50 8.47
C PHE A 21 3.04 -6.58 8.04
N ALA A 22 3.38 -7.86 8.10
CA ALA A 22 2.40 -8.92 7.85
C ALA A 22 1.15 -8.75 8.73
N GLY A 23 -0.02 -8.87 8.11
CA GLY A 23 -1.33 -8.65 8.73
C GLY A 23 -1.68 -7.17 8.94
N LYS A 24 -0.98 -6.24 8.29
CA LYS A 24 -1.20 -4.80 8.43
C LYS A 24 -1.51 -4.14 7.10
N HIS A 25 -2.10 -2.97 7.22
CA HIS A 25 -2.48 -2.13 6.10
C HIS A 25 -1.63 -0.87 6.06
N LEU A 26 -1.15 -0.51 4.86
CA LEU A 26 -0.39 0.70 4.61
C LEU A 26 -1.19 1.62 3.68
N ILE A 27 -1.03 2.93 3.88
CA ILE A 27 -1.43 3.96 2.94
C ILE A 27 -0.16 4.69 2.49
N VAL A 28 0.19 4.55 1.22
CA VAL A 28 1.34 5.22 0.60
C VAL A 28 0.81 6.44 -0.15
N HIS A 29 1.28 7.64 0.17
CA HIS A 29 0.71 8.88 -0.35
C HIS A 29 1.78 9.91 -0.75
N GLY A 30 1.43 10.78 -1.69
CA GLY A 30 2.23 11.97 -2.08
C GLY A 30 1.85 13.23 -1.30
N GLY A 31 1.22 13.05 -0.14
CA GLY A 31 0.43 14.06 0.56
C GLY A 31 -1.06 13.79 0.46
N PHE A 32 -1.83 14.37 1.37
CA PHE A 32 -3.28 14.33 1.33
C PHE A 32 -3.83 15.74 1.10
N ALA A 33 -5.05 15.81 0.59
CA ALA A 33 -5.82 17.05 0.60
C ALA A 33 -6.09 17.50 2.05
N ASP A 34 -6.41 18.78 2.22
CA ASP A 34 -6.75 19.35 3.52
C ASP A 34 -7.87 18.53 4.17
N ASN A 35 -7.76 18.31 5.49
CA ASN A 35 -8.68 17.55 6.35
C ASN A 35 -8.86 16.05 6.06
N TRP A 36 -8.39 15.51 4.92
CA TRP A 36 -8.56 14.09 4.59
C TRP A 36 -7.99 13.15 5.67
N LEU A 37 -6.83 13.52 6.24
CA LEU A 37 -6.24 12.74 7.33
C LEU A 37 -7.06 12.84 8.63
N GLU A 38 -7.62 14.01 8.93
CA GLU A 38 -8.47 14.20 10.11
C GLU A 38 -9.76 13.37 9.98
N GLU A 39 -10.37 13.40 8.80
CA GLU A 39 -11.54 12.59 8.46
C GLU A 39 -11.25 11.09 8.53
N LEU A 40 -10.07 10.65 8.06
CA LEU A 40 -9.63 9.26 8.20
C LEU A 40 -9.53 8.88 9.68
N LEU A 41 -8.87 9.69 10.49
CA LEU A 41 -8.70 9.41 11.93
C LEU A 41 -10.03 9.43 12.70
N ALA A 42 -11.04 10.15 12.20
CA ALA A 42 -12.39 10.13 12.74
C ALA A 42 -13.17 8.85 12.41
N GLN A 43 -12.74 8.06 11.41
CA GLN A 43 -13.37 6.78 11.10
C GLN A 43 -13.01 5.69 12.11
N ALA A 44 -13.94 4.77 12.35
CA ALA A 44 -13.66 3.55 13.10
C ALA A 44 -12.54 2.76 12.39
N GLY A 45 -11.45 2.48 13.11
CA GLY A 45 -10.28 1.78 12.55
C GLY A 45 -9.34 2.65 11.70
N GLY A 46 -9.65 3.93 11.48
CA GLY A 46 -8.82 4.84 10.68
C GLY A 46 -7.40 5.06 11.19
N ALA A 47 -7.20 4.95 12.50
CA ALA A 47 -5.87 4.97 13.13
C ALA A 47 -5.06 3.69 12.89
N GLY A 48 -5.69 2.60 12.41
CA GLY A 48 -5.06 1.30 12.19
C GLY A 48 -4.15 1.23 10.95
N TYR A 49 -4.25 2.21 10.05
CA TYR A 49 -3.44 2.27 8.84
C TYR A 49 -2.08 2.92 9.10
N PHE A 50 -1.00 2.23 8.74
CA PHE A 50 0.33 2.84 8.68
C PHE A 50 0.39 3.77 7.48
N ARG A 51 0.84 5.01 7.68
CA ARG A 51 0.88 6.02 6.62
C ARG A 51 2.32 6.34 6.26
N LEU A 52 2.59 6.39 4.96
CA LEU A 52 3.91 6.60 4.40
C LEU A 52 3.85 7.74 3.39
N ASP A 53 4.47 8.87 3.73
CA ASP A 53 4.59 10.03 2.84
C ASP A 53 5.81 9.86 1.94
N LEU A 54 5.59 9.61 0.65
CA LEU A 54 6.65 9.45 -0.35
C LEU A 54 7.60 10.66 -0.41
N ARG A 55 7.09 11.86 -0.08
CA ARG A 55 7.88 13.09 -0.12
C ARG A 55 8.92 13.16 1.00
N GLN A 56 8.74 12.36 2.06
CA GLN A 56 9.58 12.39 3.26
C GLN A 56 10.55 11.20 3.35
N MET A 57 10.51 10.25 2.41
CA MET A 57 11.32 9.04 2.49
C MET A 57 12.81 9.30 2.25
N ASP A 58 13.67 8.69 3.07
CA ASP A 58 15.12 8.74 2.86
C ASP A 58 15.54 7.77 1.73
N ARG A 59 15.98 8.33 0.59
CA ARG A 59 16.48 7.53 -0.55
C ARG A 59 17.91 7.01 -0.37
N ARG A 60 18.68 7.59 0.54
CA ARG A 60 20.08 7.19 0.80
C ARG A 60 20.15 6.03 1.79
N ARG A 61 19.28 6.06 2.80
CA ARG A 61 19.25 5.05 3.88
C ARG A 61 17.81 4.67 4.23
N PRO A 62 17.06 4.09 3.27
CA PRO A 62 15.67 3.76 3.50
C PRO A 62 15.53 2.72 4.61
N ALA A 63 14.53 2.92 5.47
CA ALA A 63 13.99 1.89 6.33
C ALA A 63 13.45 0.72 5.48
N PRO A 64 13.28 -0.50 6.04
CA PRO A 64 12.78 -1.64 5.28
C PRO A 64 11.48 -1.37 4.49
N VAL A 65 10.54 -0.65 5.10
CA VAL A 65 9.27 -0.28 4.45
C VAL A 65 9.45 0.74 3.32
N GLU A 66 10.28 1.77 3.52
CA GLU A 66 10.59 2.76 2.50
C GLU A 66 11.31 2.11 1.32
N TRP A 67 12.20 1.15 1.60
CA TRP A 67 12.89 0.39 0.57
C TRP A 67 11.92 -0.46 -0.25
N VAL A 68 10.95 -1.14 0.37
CA VAL A 68 9.92 -1.90 -0.35
C VAL A 68 9.07 -0.98 -1.22
N VAL A 69 8.66 0.18 -0.68
CA VAL A 69 7.89 1.17 -1.44
C VAL A 69 8.68 1.65 -2.66
N GLN A 70 9.90 2.12 -2.46
CA GLN A 70 10.75 2.66 -3.54
C GLN A 70 11.13 1.60 -4.59
N THR A 71 11.36 0.35 -4.16
CA THR A 71 11.87 -0.70 -5.05
C THR A 71 10.76 -1.41 -5.80
N PHE A 72 9.60 -1.60 -5.19
CA PHE A 72 8.55 -2.46 -5.75
C PHE A 72 7.20 -1.78 -5.96
N LEU A 73 6.84 -0.75 -5.18
CA LEU A 73 5.55 -0.09 -5.30
C LEU A 73 5.60 1.16 -6.21
N GLU A 74 6.61 2.02 -6.06
CA GLU A 74 6.80 3.18 -6.93
C GLU A 74 6.86 2.79 -8.43
N PRO A 75 7.58 1.71 -8.84
CA PRO A 75 7.63 1.31 -10.24
C PRO A 75 6.31 0.79 -10.82
N LEU A 76 5.28 0.58 -10.00
CA LEU A 76 3.96 0.17 -10.50
C LEU A 76 3.25 1.31 -11.25
N ASP A 77 3.68 2.56 -11.00
CA ASP A 77 3.14 3.80 -11.58
C ASP A 77 1.62 3.94 -11.39
N LEU A 78 1.14 3.56 -10.20
CA LEU A 78 -0.27 3.65 -9.83
C LEU A 78 -0.61 5.04 -9.26
N PRO A 79 -1.84 5.55 -9.48
CA PRO A 79 -2.30 6.80 -8.88
C PRO A 79 -2.17 6.78 -7.34
N LEU A 80 -1.85 7.92 -6.73
CA LEU A 80 -1.75 8.05 -5.27
C LEU A 80 -3.00 8.70 -4.69
N PRO A 81 -3.45 8.30 -3.48
CA PRO A 81 -2.77 7.37 -2.57
C PRO A 81 -2.99 5.89 -2.90
N LEU A 82 -2.03 5.04 -2.53
CA LEU A 82 -2.17 3.58 -2.60
C LEU A 82 -2.60 3.03 -1.26
N PHE A 83 -3.54 2.09 -1.30
CA PHE A 83 -3.78 1.14 -0.24
C PHE A 83 -2.97 -0.13 -0.49
N VAL A 84 -2.31 -0.63 0.56
CA VAL A 84 -1.52 -1.86 0.50
C VAL A 84 -1.91 -2.76 1.66
N GLU A 85 -2.47 -3.93 1.35
CA GLU A 85 -2.57 -5.02 2.31
C GLU A 85 -1.29 -5.84 2.29
N VAL A 86 -0.67 -6.00 3.46
CA VAL A 86 0.55 -6.79 3.61
C VAL A 86 0.20 -8.12 4.25
N ARG A 87 0.36 -9.21 3.51
CA ARG A 87 0.14 -10.57 4.00
C ARG A 87 1.46 -11.23 4.36
N GLU A 88 1.41 -12.51 4.70
CA GLU A 88 2.60 -13.27 5.10
C GLU A 88 3.66 -13.35 3.98
N ALA A 89 3.22 -13.46 2.72
CA ALA A 89 4.11 -13.68 1.58
C ALA A 89 3.77 -12.85 0.33
N ASP A 90 2.76 -11.98 0.39
CA ASP A 90 2.40 -11.12 -0.73
C ASP A 90 1.84 -9.76 -0.27
N LEU A 91 1.71 -8.86 -1.25
CA LEU A 91 1.07 -7.56 -1.11
C LEU A 91 -0.07 -7.46 -2.12
N LEU A 92 -1.22 -6.98 -1.68
CA LEU A 92 -2.28 -6.51 -2.59
C LEU A 92 -2.28 -5.00 -2.61
N VAL A 93 -2.33 -4.44 -3.81
CA VAL A 93 -2.21 -3.01 -4.05
C VAL A 93 -3.37 -2.50 -4.88
N ARG A 94 -4.06 -1.49 -4.37
CA ARG A 94 -5.12 -0.76 -5.07
C ARG A 94 -4.97 0.73 -4.79
N HIS A 95 -5.26 1.60 -5.77
CA HIS A 95 -5.25 3.04 -5.51
C HIS A 95 -6.58 3.51 -4.95
N LEU A 96 -6.53 4.54 -4.13
CA LEU A 96 -7.66 5.16 -3.47
C LEU A 96 -8.02 6.46 -4.17
N THR A 97 -8.15 6.42 -5.50
CA THR A 97 -8.56 7.60 -6.28
C THR A 97 -9.71 7.32 -7.22
N ARG A 98 -10.51 8.35 -7.44
CA ARG A 98 -11.64 8.39 -8.37
C ARG A 98 -11.73 9.77 -9.00
N GLY A 99 -11.94 9.83 -10.32
CA GLY A 99 -11.96 11.11 -11.05
C GLY A 99 -10.70 11.96 -10.85
N GLY A 100 -9.55 11.32 -10.59
CA GLY A 100 -8.28 11.99 -10.30
C GLY A 100 -8.15 12.57 -8.88
N GLN A 101 -9.12 12.35 -7.99
CA GLN A 101 -9.08 12.80 -6.59
C GLN A 101 -9.00 11.60 -5.65
N ALA A 102 -8.43 11.78 -4.47
CA ALA A 102 -8.48 10.75 -3.43
C ALA A 102 -9.94 10.47 -3.03
N VAL A 103 -10.30 9.20 -2.84
CA VAL A 103 -11.64 8.85 -2.33
C VAL A 103 -11.79 9.35 -0.90
N HIS A 104 -13.03 9.62 -0.48
CA HIS A 104 -13.28 10.09 0.87
C HIS A 104 -12.99 8.96 1.89
N PRO A 105 -12.43 9.25 3.08
CA PRO A 105 -12.02 8.20 4.01
C PRO A 105 -13.12 7.22 4.45
N SER A 106 -14.39 7.65 4.48
CA SER A 106 -15.53 6.77 4.77
C SER A 106 -15.76 5.68 3.72
N GLU A 107 -15.20 5.84 2.52
CA GLU A 107 -15.38 4.94 1.38
C GLU A 107 -14.30 3.87 1.32
N ILE A 108 -13.20 4.05 2.06
CA ILE A 108 -12.04 3.14 2.03
C ILE A 108 -12.45 1.70 2.32
N LEU A 109 -13.37 1.48 3.27
CA LEU A 109 -13.84 0.13 3.63
C LEU A 109 -14.37 -0.66 2.43
N TRP A 110 -15.06 -0.01 1.49
CA TRP A 110 -15.53 -0.68 0.26
C TRP A 110 -14.39 -1.17 -0.62
N PHE A 111 -13.29 -0.43 -0.68
CA PHE A 111 -12.08 -0.86 -1.39
C PHE A 111 -11.39 -2.03 -0.69
N LEU A 112 -11.47 -2.10 0.65
CA LEU A 112 -10.86 -3.18 1.44
C LEU A 112 -11.59 -4.49 1.26
N ASP A 113 -12.93 -4.45 1.35
CA ASP A 113 -13.78 -5.64 1.25
C ASP A 113 -13.60 -6.37 -0.08
N GLU A 114 -13.21 -5.64 -1.12
CA GLU A 114 -13.01 -6.17 -2.47
C GLU A 114 -11.54 -6.39 -2.82
N LEU A 115 -10.58 -6.05 -1.97
CA LEU A 115 -9.16 -5.99 -2.35
C LEU A 115 -8.62 -7.34 -2.85
N GLU A 116 -9.11 -8.44 -2.28
CA GLU A 116 -8.74 -9.79 -2.70
C GLU A 116 -9.03 -10.05 -4.17
N THR A 117 -10.20 -9.65 -4.64
CA THR A 117 -10.69 -9.92 -5.99
C THR A 117 -10.43 -8.76 -6.94
N ARG A 118 -10.33 -7.54 -6.42
CA ARG A 118 -10.20 -6.28 -7.15
C ARG A 118 -8.97 -5.51 -6.66
N HIS A 119 -7.79 -5.96 -7.05
CA HIS A 119 -6.51 -5.25 -6.88
C HIS A 119 -5.92 -4.89 -8.25
N HIS A 120 -5.12 -3.83 -8.33
CA HIS A 120 -4.37 -3.51 -9.57
C HIS A 120 -3.07 -4.29 -9.67
N ALA A 121 -2.46 -4.61 -8.53
CA ALA A 121 -1.24 -5.40 -8.50
C ALA A 121 -1.23 -6.32 -7.28
N ARG A 122 -0.74 -7.53 -7.50
CA ARG A 122 -0.32 -8.47 -6.47
C ARG A 122 1.17 -8.66 -6.57
N LEU A 123 1.89 -8.48 -5.47
CA LEU A 123 3.33 -8.64 -5.40
C LEU A 123 3.65 -9.84 -4.52
N THR A 124 4.07 -10.95 -5.14
CA THR A 124 4.28 -12.21 -4.45
C THR A 124 5.75 -12.48 -4.22
N ARG A 125 6.11 -12.90 -3.00
CA ARG A 125 7.48 -13.26 -2.66
C ARG A 125 7.81 -14.66 -3.15
N HIS A 126 8.53 -14.75 -4.27
CA HIS A 126 9.04 -16.03 -4.79
C HIS A 126 10.52 -16.30 -4.45
N ALA A 127 11.29 -15.26 -4.14
CA ALA A 127 12.67 -15.38 -3.71
C ALA A 127 12.96 -14.49 -2.49
N PRO A 128 14.09 -14.69 -1.78
CA PRO A 128 14.40 -13.97 -0.55
C PRO A 128 14.42 -12.44 -0.70
N ASP A 129 14.80 -11.91 -1.85
CA ASP A 129 15.06 -10.50 -2.10
C ASP A 129 14.15 -9.85 -3.15
N THR A 130 13.20 -10.59 -3.72
CA THR A 130 12.38 -10.10 -4.83
C THR A 130 10.89 -10.36 -4.63
N LEU A 131 10.09 -9.50 -5.24
CA LEU A 131 8.65 -9.66 -5.38
C LEU A 131 8.31 -9.72 -6.87
N GLU A 132 7.62 -10.77 -7.29
CA GLU A 132 7.07 -10.86 -8.63
C GLU A 132 5.74 -10.12 -8.67
N THR A 133 5.55 -9.27 -9.69
CA THR A 133 4.33 -8.47 -9.83
C THR A 133 3.39 -9.13 -10.83
N THR A 134 2.17 -9.42 -10.40
CA THR A 134 1.04 -9.77 -11.25
C THR A 134 0.08 -8.58 -11.32
N ARG A 135 -0.35 -8.20 -12.53
CA ARG A 135 -1.37 -7.16 -12.71
C ARG A 135 -2.77 -7.76 -12.55
N GLY A 136 -3.65 -7.04 -11.86
CA GLY A 136 -5.06 -7.39 -11.69
C GLY A 136 -5.95 -6.53 -12.59
N ILE A 137 -6.94 -5.87 -11.99
CA ILE A 137 -7.89 -5.01 -12.73
C ILE A 137 -7.18 -3.79 -13.35
N PRO A 138 -7.66 -3.28 -14.49
CA PRO A 138 -7.15 -2.04 -15.08
C PRO A 138 -7.22 -0.86 -14.10
N VAL A 139 -6.30 0.09 -14.21
CA VAL A 139 -6.21 1.26 -13.31
C VAL A 139 -7.47 2.13 -13.41
N GLU A 140 -8.05 2.23 -14.60
CA GLU A 140 -9.29 2.92 -14.87
C GLU A 140 -10.53 2.22 -14.28
N ASP A 141 -10.46 0.93 -13.98
CA ASP A 141 -11.55 0.13 -13.41
C ASP A 141 -11.45 0.05 -11.88
N ASN A 142 -11.48 1.21 -11.23
CA ASN A 142 -11.24 1.32 -9.78
C ASN A 142 -12.50 1.54 -8.93
N GLU A 143 -13.69 1.66 -9.51
CA GLU A 143 -14.92 1.81 -8.71
C GLU A 143 -15.19 0.54 -7.90
N PRO A 144 -15.59 0.67 -6.62
CA PRO A 144 -16.05 -0.48 -5.85
C PRO A 144 -17.45 -0.92 -6.30
N GLU A 145 -17.68 -2.23 -6.34
CA GLU A 145 -18.95 -2.84 -6.74
C GLU A 145 -20.09 -2.45 -5.80
N ALA A 146 -19.80 -2.24 -4.51
CA ALA A 146 -20.77 -1.76 -3.52
C ALA A 146 -21.50 -0.47 -3.94
N MET A 147 -20.87 0.36 -4.77
CA MET A 147 -21.48 1.59 -5.31
C MET A 147 -22.30 1.38 -6.57
N LEU A 148 -21.99 0.35 -7.36
CA LEU A 148 -22.71 0.02 -8.58
C LEU A 148 -24.06 -0.65 -8.29
N GLY A 149 -24.21 -1.28 -7.11
CA GLY A 149 -25.45 -1.92 -6.65
C GLY A 149 -26.56 -0.98 -6.18
N GLY A 150 -26.32 0.34 -6.13
CA GLY A 150 -27.31 1.35 -5.71
C GLY A 150 -28.26 1.83 -6.82
N LEU A 151 -28.18 1.25 -8.02
CA LEU A 151 -28.97 1.63 -9.20
C LEU A 151 -29.92 0.52 -9.71
N GLN A 152 -30.36 -0.39 -8.83
CA GLN A 152 -31.44 -1.34 -9.14
C GLN A 152 -32.71 -1.03 -8.36
#